data_AF-A0A3B0FHU3-F1
#
_entry.id   AF-A0A3B0FHU3-F1
#
_cell.length_a   1.000
_cell.length_b   1.000
_cell.length_c   1.000
_cell.angle_alpha   90.00
_cell.angle_beta   90.00
_cell.angle_gamma   90.00
#
_symmetry.space_group_name_H-M   'P 1'
#
loop_
_entity.id
_entity.type
_entity.pdbx_description
1 polymer ?
#
loop_
_entity_poly.entity_id
_entity_poly.type
_entity_poly.pdbx_seq_one_letter_code
_entity_poly.pdbx_strand_id
1 'polypeptide(L)' 'SLHMVLPDAAARTAIDAGWAEQHPVARRGLIPAGSVMVYAPRNDDEAEVVASLVRASYEYACGDVQH' A
#
# COMPACT_ATOMS: atom_id res chain seq x y z
N SER A 1 4.00 -4.51 10.73
CA SER A 1 3.64 -4.11 9.35
C SER A 1 2.83 -2.83 9.40
N LEU A 2 2.99 -1.95 8.41
CA LEU A 2 2.07 -0.82 8.23
C LEU A 2 0.84 -1.32 7.45
N HIS A 3 -0.34 -0.85 7.84
CA HIS A 3 -1.59 -1.18 7.15
C HIS A 3 -2.09 0.09 6.48
N MET A 4 -2.34 0.03 5.18
CA MET A 4 -2.75 1.20 4.40
C MET A 4 -3.63 0.81 3.23
N VAL A 5 -4.36 1.79 2.68
CA VAL A 5 -5.16 1.63 1.46
C VAL A 5 -4.48 2.42 0.35
N LEU A 6 -4.06 1.71 -0.69
CA LEU A 6 -3.47 2.29 -1.89
C LEU A 6 -4.47 2.26 -3.05
N PRO A 7 -4.25 3.06 -4.11
CA PRO A 7 -4.87 2.79 -5.40
C PRO A 7 -4.57 1.36 -5.85
N ASP A 8 -5.51 0.70 -6.52
CA ASP A 8 -5.39 -0.74 -6.86
C ASP A 8 -4.13 -1.04 -7.68
N ALA A 9 -3.75 -0.16 -8.61
CA ALA A 9 -2.52 -0.29 -9.39
C ALA A 9 -1.26 -0.20 -8.53
N ALA A 10 -1.24 0.71 -7.55
CA ALA A 10 -0.12 0.88 -6.63
C ALA A 10 -0.04 -0.28 -5.62
N ALA A 11 -1.18 -0.75 -5.10
CA ALA A 11 -1.25 -1.93 -4.25
C ALA A 11 -0.66 -3.16 -4.95
N ARG A 12 -1.05 -3.39 -6.22
CA ARG A 12 -0.53 -4.50 -7.01
C ARG A 12 0.97 -4.39 -7.25
N THR A 13 1.43 -3.21 -7.63
CA THR A 13 2.87 -2.96 -7.85
C THR A 13 3.67 -3.21 -6.58
N ALA A 14 3.19 -2.76 -5.42
CA ALA A 14 3.85 -2.98 -4.13
C ALA A 14 3.92 -4.47 -3.77
N ILE A 15 2.87 -5.24 -4.04
CA ILE A 15 2.85 -6.69 -3.83
C ILE A 15 3.83 -7.40 -4.77
N ASP A 16 3.76 -7.11 -6.06
CA ASP A 16 4.60 -7.74 -7.09
C ASP A 16 6.10 -7.43 -6.87
N ALA A 17 6.41 -6.25 -6.34
CA ALA A 17 7.77 -5.85 -5.97
C ALA A 17 8.22 -6.36 -4.59
N GLY A 18 7.38 -7.10 -3.86
CA GLY A 18 7.72 -7.70 -2.56
C GLY A 18 7.72 -6.73 -1.38
N TRP A 19 7.13 -5.55 -1.53
CA TRP A 19 7.00 -4.54 -0.46
C TRP A 19 5.80 -4.77 0.45
N ALA A 20 4.79 -5.46 -0.06
CA ALA A 20 3.54 -5.62 0.65
C ALA A 20 2.89 -6.98 0.41
N GLU A 21 1.98 -7.33 1.31
CA GLU A 21 1.03 -8.41 1.11
C GLU A 21 -0.39 -7.87 1.10
N GLN A 22 -1.25 -8.46 0.26
CA GLN A 22 -2.67 -8.17 0.29
C GLN A 22 -3.26 -8.46 1.68
N HIS A 23 -3.99 -7.49 2.25
CA HIS A 23 -4.61 -7.67 3.57
C HIS A 23 -5.61 -8.85 3.56
N PRO A 24 -5.59 -9.78 4.54
CA PRO A 24 -6.42 -10.99 4.52
C PRO A 24 -7.92 -10.71 4.44
N VAL A 25 -8.38 -9.62 5.05
CA VAL A 25 -9.79 -9.20 4.99
C VAL A 25 -10.16 -8.63 3.62
N ALA A 26 -9.21 -7.99 2.92
CA ALA A 26 -9.39 -7.53 1.54
C ALA A 26 -9.47 -8.71 0.57
N ARG A 27 -8.67 -9.77 0.79
CA ARG A 27 -8.80 -11.04 0.05
C ARG A 27 -10.18 -11.68 0.18
N ARG A 28 -10.92 -11.39 1.26
CA ARG A 28 -12.29 -11.84 1.48
C ARG A 28 -13.34 -10.87 0.92
N GLY A 29 -12.93 -9.75 0.33
CA GLY A 29 -13.83 -8.73 -0.24
C GLY A 29 -14.59 -7.90 0.80
N LEU A 30 -14.13 -7.87 2.06
CA LEU A 30 -14.83 -7.19 3.15
C LEU A 30 -14.35 -5.75 3.39
N ILE A 31 -13.21 -5.38 2.81
CA ILE A 31 -12.62 -4.04 2.81
C ILE A 31 -12.04 -3.75 1.41
N PRO A 32 -11.65 -2.50 1.07
CA PRO A 32 -11.16 -2.16 -0.26
C PRO A 32 -10.05 -3.08 -0.78
N ALA A 33 -10.08 -3.37 -2.08
CA ALA A 33 -9.09 -4.23 -2.74
C ALA A 33 -7.67 -3.67 -2.64
N GLY A 34 -7.50 -2.35 -2.55
CA GLY A 34 -6.20 -1.71 -2.31
C GLY A 34 -5.66 -1.82 -0.87
N SER A 35 -6.36 -2.46 0.07
CA SER A 35 -5.86 -2.62 1.45
C SER A 35 -4.72 -3.64 1.55
N VAL A 36 -3.54 -3.18 1.96
CA VAL A 36 -2.30 -3.95 2.02
C VAL A 36 -1.58 -3.83 3.36
N MET A 37 -0.70 -4.80 3.63
CA MET A 37 0.25 -4.79 4.74
C MET A 37 1.66 -4.59 4.18
N VAL A 38 2.28 -3.44 4.46
CA VAL A 38 3.63 -3.10 4.02
C VAL A 38 4.66 -3.56 5.05
N TYR A 39 5.76 -4.14 4.59
CA TYR A 39 6.88 -4.55 5.46
C TYR A 39 7.61 -3.33 6.02
N ALA A 40 8.20 -3.49 7.21
CA ALA A 40 8.98 -2.40 7.80
C ALA A 40 10.30 -2.22 7.04
N PRO A 41 10.73 -0.99 6.76
CA PRO A 41 12.01 -0.74 6.09
C PRO A 41 13.17 -1.14 7.00
N ARG A 42 14.24 -1.65 6.41
CA ARG A 42 15.45 -2.12 7.11
C ARG A 42 16.59 -1.11 7.10
N ASN A 43 16.53 -0.12 6.19
CA ASN A 43 17.50 0.93 6.03
C ASN A 43 16.83 2.19 5.43
N ASP A 44 17.60 3.26 5.28
CA ASP A 44 17.10 4.56 4.82
C ASP A 44 16.60 4.51 3.36
N ASP A 45 17.25 3.74 2.48
CA ASP A 45 16.80 3.58 1.09
C ASP A 45 15.41 2.91 1.03
N GLU A 46 15.18 1.89 1.86
CA GLU A 46 13.87 1.26 1.99
C GLU A 46 12.85 2.19 2.65
N ALA A 47 13.28 3.05 3.57
CA ALA A 47 12.42 4.01 4.24
C ALA A 47 11.84 5.02 3.24
N GLU A 48 12.62 5.46 2.25
CA GLU A 48 12.14 6.32 1.16
C GLU A 48 11.06 5.63 0.32
N VAL A 49 11.24 4.33 0.03
CA VAL A 49 10.20 3.56 -0.68
C VAL A 49 8.92 3.48 0.14
N VAL A 50 9.01 3.14 1.42
CA VAL A 50 7.84 3.07 2.31
C VAL A 50 7.18 4.44 2.46
N ALA A 51 7.96 5.52 2.54
CA ALA A 51 7.44 6.88 2.61
C ALA A 51 6.66 7.26 1.33
N SER A 52 7.12 6.82 0.16
CA SER A 52 6.38 7.01 -1.11
C SER A 52 5.02 6.30 -1.10
N LEU A 53 4.94 5.08 -0.56
CA LEU A 53 3.68 4.34 -0.42
C LEU A 53 2.73 5.03 0.56
N VAL A 54 3.24 5.54 1.68
CA VAL A 54 2.46 6.32 2.64
C VAL A 54 1.89 7.58 1.98
N ARG A 55 2.70 8.31 1.20
CA ARG A 55 2.23 9.48 0.45
C ARG A 55 1.12 9.11 -0.55
N ALA A 56 1.32 8.05 -1.34
CA ALA A 56 0.30 7.59 -2.27
C ALA A 56 -1.01 7.19 -1.57
N SER A 57 -0.93 6.55 -0.40
CA SER A 57 -2.10 6.23 0.42
C SER A 57 -2.82 7.49 0.92
N TYR A 58 -2.06 8.50 1.34
CA TYR A 58 -2.60 9.78 1.79
C TYR A 58 -3.30 10.53 0.65
N GLU A 59 -2.66 10.67 -0.51
CA GLU A 59 -3.24 11.33 -1.69
C GLU A 59 -4.52 10.61 -2.15
N TYR A 60 -4.52 9.28 -2.13
CA TYR A 60 -5.70 8.48 -2.43
C TYR A 60 -6.85 8.74 -1.43
N ALA A 61 -6.54 8.83 -0.13
CA ALA A 61 -7.54 9.13 0.90
C ALA A 61 -8.10 10.55 0.78
N CYS A 62 -7.31 11.51 0.30
CA CYS A 62 -7.74 12.88 0.02
C CYS A 62 -8.57 13.01 -1.27
N GLY A 63 -8.58 11.98 -2.13
CA GLY A 63 -9.29 11.97 -3.41
C GLY A 63 -8.50 12.56 -4.57
N ASP A 64 -7.20 12.80 -4.41
CA ASP A 64 -6.33 13.43 -5.42
C ASP A 64 -5.91 12.45 -6.53
N VAL A 65 -6.03 11.14 -6.29
CA VAL A 65 -5.68 10.09 -7.27
C VAL A 65 -6.92 9.24 -7.52
N GLN A 66 -7.56 9.43 -8.67
CA GLN A 66 -8.63 8.55 -9.16
C GLN A 66 -8.10 7.69 -10.32
N HIS A 67 -8.40 6.39 -10.24
CA HIS A 67 -8.09 5.27 -11.16
C HIS A 67 -6.81 4.48 -10.91
#